data_AF-J0YVF3-F1
#
_entry.id   AF-J0YVF3-F1
#
_cell.length_a   1.000
_cell.length_b   1.000
_cell.length_c   1.000
_cell.angle_alpha   90.00
_cell.angle_beta   90.00
_cell.angle_gamma   90.00
#
_symmetry.space_group_name_H-M   'P 1'
#
loop_
_entity.id
_entity.type
_entity.pdbx_description
1 polymer ?
#
loop_
_entity_poly.entity_id
_entity_poly.type
_entity_poly.pdbx_seq_one_letter_code
_entity_poly.pdbx_strand_id
1 'polypeptide(L)'
;MNIGAEKDGTSINIANKSGVDRTLSGVKAAENDNEAVNKSQLDKSLKKLSDTLQSEESAVVLYDKGTDGNTDYSSVTFGKGQDSAPVALHNVADGKITKDSHDAINGSQINQISQDVATYLGGGAAFTDGTFTGPTYKLSKISEDGAAEETSYDNVGNAVSGLDTNIKNVNERIKEVSQGVAQDSLLWDKDAQAFVAQHG
;
A
#
# COMPACT_ATOMS: atom_id res chain seq x y z
N MET A 1 56.13 35.73 26.12
CA MET A 1 55.71 35.98 27.52
C MET A 1 54.68 34.93 27.87
N ASN A 2 54.88 34.19 28.94
CA ASN A 2 53.93 33.18 29.39
C ASN A 2 52.95 33.83 30.37
N ILE A 3 51.65 33.54 30.26
CA ILE A 3 50.62 34.08 31.15
C ILE A 3 50.22 32.95 32.10
N GLY A 4 50.38 33.16 33.42
CA GLY A 4 49.93 32.23 34.45
C GLY A 4 50.77 30.95 34.62
N ALA A 5 51.82 30.75 33.83
CA ALA A 5 52.61 29.50 33.86
C ALA A 5 53.30 29.19 35.20
N GLU A 6 53.63 30.20 36.00
CA GLU A 6 54.28 30.05 37.32
C GLU A 6 53.30 30.18 38.50
N LYS A 7 52.00 30.23 38.22
CA LYS A 7 50.96 30.37 39.25
C LYS A 7 50.16 29.07 39.33
N ASP A 8 49.99 28.55 40.55
CA ASP A 8 49.07 27.45 40.82
C ASP A 8 47.63 27.88 40.46
N GLY A 9 46.81 26.90 40.05
CA GLY A 9 45.40 27.11 39.71
C GLY A 9 45.04 26.58 38.32
N THR A 10 43.74 26.54 38.03
CA THR A 10 43.19 25.95 36.79
C THR A 10 42.42 26.96 35.93
N SER A 11 42.43 28.25 36.30
CA SER A 11 41.63 29.28 35.66
C SER A 11 42.42 30.58 35.46
N ILE A 12 42.24 31.18 34.28
CA ILE A 12 42.67 32.54 33.97
C ILE A 12 41.41 33.41 33.84
N ASN A 13 41.24 34.34 34.78
CA ASN A 13 40.12 35.29 34.73
C ASN A 13 40.51 36.55 33.93
N ILE A 14 39.77 36.82 32.86
CA ILE A 14 39.98 37.98 31.97
C ILE A 14 38.89 39.06 32.12
N ALA A 15 37.99 38.93 33.09
CA ALA A 15 36.96 39.93 33.37
C ALA A 15 37.56 41.25 33.86
N ASN A 16 36.84 42.35 33.68
CA ASN A 16 37.28 43.66 34.18
C ASN A 16 37.10 43.81 35.70
N LYS A 17 37.53 44.94 36.27
CA LYS A 17 37.42 45.21 37.72
C LYS A 17 35.98 45.14 38.25
N SER A 18 34.99 45.28 37.37
CA SER A 18 33.57 45.19 37.67
C SER A 18 32.98 43.81 37.37
N GLY A 19 33.79 42.82 37.00
CA GLY A 19 33.36 41.45 36.67
C GLY A 19 32.75 41.27 35.28
N VAL A 20 32.89 42.25 34.38
CA VAL A 20 32.32 42.15 33.01
C VAL A 20 33.27 41.40 32.09
N ASP A 21 32.71 40.52 31.27
CA ASP A 21 33.43 39.76 30.24
C ASP A 21 34.12 40.67 29.21
N ARG A 22 35.19 40.14 28.60
CA ARG A 22 35.95 40.84 27.57
C ARG A 22 36.11 39.98 26.32
N THR A 23 36.24 40.65 25.17
CA THR A 23 36.69 40.00 23.94
C THR A 23 38.17 39.64 24.04
N LEU A 24 38.50 38.38 23.74
CA LEU A 24 39.88 37.93 23.55
C LEU A 24 40.21 37.91 22.05
N SER A 25 40.90 38.94 21.57
CA SER A 25 41.33 39.05 20.16
C SER A 25 42.75 38.52 19.93
N GLY A 26 43.10 38.21 18.69
CA GLY A 26 44.46 37.75 18.33
C GLY A 26 44.74 36.28 18.65
N VAL A 27 43.70 35.51 19.00
CA VAL A 27 43.80 34.06 19.18
C VAL A 27 44.13 33.41 17.83
N LYS A 28 45.38 32.95 17.67
CA LYS A 28 45.81 32.13 16.53
C LYS A 28 44.95 30.86 16.46
N ALA A 29 44.76 30.31 15.26
CA ALA A 29 44.08 29.02 15.14
C ALA A 29 44.83 27.96 15.96
N ALA A 30 44.08 27.19 16.75
CA ALA A 30 44.62 26.07 17.52
C ALA A 30 45.21 25.01 16.58
N GLU A 31 46.44 24.60 16.88
CA GLU A 31 47.19 23.50 16.28
C GLU A 31 47.27 22.28 17.22
N ASN A 32 47.03 22.49 18.54
CA ASN A 32 47.05 21.44 19.57
C ASN A 32 45.72 21.35 20.35
N ASP A 33 45.43 20.19 20.95
CA ASP A 33 44.14 19.89 21.63
C ASP A 33 43.87 20.74 22.88
N ASN A 34 44.90 21.34 23.48
CA ASN A 34 44.80 22.16 24.69
C ASN A 34 44.90 23.67 24.42
N GLU A 35 44.71 24.08 23.17
CA GLU A 35 44.69 25.49 22.77
C GLU A 35 43.26 26.02 22.64
N ALA A 36 43.10 27.34 22.78
CA ALA A 36 41.81 27.98 22.54
C ALA A 36 41.48 28.01 21.04
N VAL A 37 40.28 27.57 20.67
CA VAL A 37 39.77 27.69 19.30
C VAL A 37 39.33 29.12 19.00
N ASN A 38 39.66 29.63 17.82
CA ASN A 38 39.18 30.93 17.39
C ASN A 38 37.89 30.83 16.56
N LYS A 39 37.19 31.96 16.37
CA LYS A 39 35.92 32.01 15.62
C LYS A 39 36.03 31.40 14.22
N SER A 40 37.17 31.60 13.54
CA SER A 40 37.36 31.08 12.18
C SER A 40 37.39 29.55 12.12
N GLN A 41 37.92 28.89 13.16
CA GLN A 41 37.89 27.43 13.25
C GLN A 41 36.47 26.92 13.50
N LEU A 42 35.73 27.58 14.41
CA LEU A 42 34.33 27.26 14.67
C LEU A 42 33.47 27.42 13.42
N ASP A 43 33.57 28.56 12.73
CA ASP A 43 32.81 28.84 11.51
C ASP A 43 33.11 27.80 10.41
N LYS A 44 34.38 27.43 10.23
CA LYS A 44 34.78 26.38 9.27
C LYS A 44 34.21 25.02 9.60
N SER A 45 34.26 24.62 10.88
CA SER A 45 33.70 23.35 11.33
C SER A 45 32.18 23.30 11.14
N LEU A 46 31.47 24.39 11.47
CA LEU A 46 30.04 24.51 11.26
C LEU A 46 29.67 24.47 9.77
N LYS A 47 30.43 25.18 8.92
CA LYS A 47 30.21 25.13 7.47
C LYS A 47 30.42 23.71 6.93
N LYS A 48 31.51 23.03 7.31
CA LYS A 48 31.79 21.66 6.88
C LYS A 48 30.67 20.70 7.29
N LEU A 49 30.16 20.83 8.51
CA LEU A 49 29.02 20.04 8.98
C LEU A 49 27.76 20.31 8.13
N SER A 50 27.43 21.59 7.89
CA SER A 50 26.30 21.97 7.04
C SER A 50 26.41 21.42 5.62
N ASP A 51 27.58 21.54 5.00
CA ASP A 51 27.84 21.03 3.65
C ASP A 51 27.70 19.48 3.62
N THR A 52 28.14 18.79 4.68
CA THR A 52 28.04 17.32 4.78
C THR A 52 26.60 16.85 4.96
N LEU A 53 25.78 17.59 5.71
CA LEU A 53 24.37 17.27 5.93
C LEU A 53 23.49 17.57 4.71
N GLN A 54 23.96 18.42 3.78
CA GLN A 54 23.21 18.80 2.58
C GLN A 54 23.75 18.16 1.30
N SER A 55 24.79 17.32 1.40
CA SER A 55 25.37 16.68 0.22
C SER A 55 24.52 15.48 -0.25
N GLU A 56 24.68 15.13 -1.53
CA GLU A 56 24.02 13.96 -2.14
C GLU A 56 24.54 12.61 -1.59
N GLU A 57 25.68 12.63 -0.89
CA GLU A 57 26.25 11.46 -0.21
C GLU A 57 25.85 11.39 1.27
N SER A 58 25.01 12.32 1.74
CA SER A 58 24.53 12.31 3.11
C SER A 58 23.59 11.14 3.35
N ALA A 59 23.73 10.51 4.52
CA ALA A 59 22.82 9.45 4.96
C ALA A 59 21.54 9.99 5.62
N VAL A 60 21.39 11.31 5.68
CA VAL A 60 20.19 11.96 6.23
C VAL A 60 19.08 12.00 5.19
N VAL A 61 17.85 11.78 5.65
CA VAL A 61 16.66 11.99 4.83
C VAL A 61 16.20 13.43 5.02
N LEU A 62 16.05 14.15 3.91
CA LEU A 62 15.64 15.55 3.89
C LEU A 62 14.29 15.67 3.17
N TYR A 63 13.58 16.75 3.48
CA TYR A 63 12.47 17.20 2.65
C TYR A 63 12.97 17.61 1.26
N ASP A 64 12.10 17.42 0.28
CA ASP A 64 12.40 17.78 -1.09
C ASP A 64 12.55 19.31 -1.25
N LYS A 65 13.17 19.72 -2.36
CA LYS A 65 13.29 21.13 -2.73
C LYS A 65 12.30 21.49 -3.83
N GLY A 66 11.64 22.62 -3.66
CA GLY A 66 10.82 23.24 -4.70
C GLY A 66 11.66 23.75 -5.86
N THR A 67 11.00 24.11 -6.97
CA THR A 67 11.65 24.67 -8.17
C THR A 67 12.31 26.03 -7.93
N ASP A 68 11.92 26.72 -6.86
CA ASP A 68 12.51 27.96 -6.37
C ASP A 68 13.72 27.75 -5.44
N GLY A 69 14.08 26.50 -5.15
CA GLY A 69 15.16 26.11 -4.24
C GLY A 69 14.77 26.12 -2.75
N ASN A 70 13.54 26.50 -2.40
CA ASN A 70 13.05 26.42 -1.02
C ASN A 70 12.70 24.98 -0.63
N THR A 71 12.65 24.72 0.67
CA THR A 71 12.23 23.41 1.17
C THR A 71 10.73 23.22 1.00
N ASP A 72 10.35 22.08 0.40
CA ASP A 72 8.98 21.62 0.29
C ASP A 72 8.65 20.65 1.43
N TYR A 73 7.90 21.12 2.43
CA TYR A 73 7.50 20.31 3.58
C TYR A 73 6.40 19.28 3.28
N SER A 74 5.94 19.18 2.03
CA SER A 74 4.92 18.22 1.62
C SER A 74 5.48 16.91 1.07
N SER A 75 6.79 16.83 0.79
CA SER A 75 7.39 15.67 0.14
C SER A 75 8.77 15.29 0.67
N VAL A 76 9.04 13.99 0.63
CA VAL A 76 10.34 13.37 0.91
C VAL A 76 10.57 12.31 -0.16
N THR A 77 11.62 12.46 -0.95
CA THR A 77 12.07 11.44 -1.90
C THR A 77 13.19 10.60 -1.29
N PHE A 78 12.98 9.29 -1.17
CA PHE A 78 14.01 8.38 -0.70
C PHE A 78 14.99 7.98 -1.79
N GLY A 79 16.24 7.68 -1.41
CA GLY A 79 17.33 7.38 -2.34
C GLY A 79 18.03 8.64 -2.83
N LYS A 80 18.87 8.53 -3.85
CA LYS A 80 19.60 9.67 -4.46
C LYS A 80 18.74 10.41 -5.50
N GLY A 81 17.46 10.66 -5.17
CA GLY A 81 16.49 11.34 -6.04
C GLY A 81 15.75 10.43 -7.04
N GLN A 82 14.86 11.03 -7.83
CA GLN A 82 13.90 10.32 -8.70
C GLN A 82 14.55 9.44 -9.79
N ASP A 83 15.74 9.79 -10.24
CA ASP A 83 16.47 9.02 -11.27
C ASP A 83 17.26 7.83 -10.69
N SER A 84 17.21 7.65 -9.36
CA SER A 84 17.89 6.56 -8.69
C SER A 84 16.98 5.35 -8.47
N ALA A 85 17.60 4.19 -8.24
CA ALA A 85 16.86 2.99 -7.86
C ALA A 85 16.03 3.28 -6.59
N PRO A 86 14.71 2.97 -6.59
CA PRO A 86 13.90 3.09 -5.40
C PRO A 86 14.46 2.26 -4.25
N VAL A 87 14.31 2.77 -3.03
CA VAL A 87 14.69 2.03 -1.83
C VAL A 87 13.47 1.36 -1.20
N ALA A 88 13.67 0.20 -0.61
CA ALA A 88 12.63 -0.46 0.15
C ALA A 88 12.53 0.15 1.56
N LEU A 89 11.31 0.49 1.98
CA LEU A 89 11.03 0.94 3.35
C LEU A 89 10.64 -0.27 4.21
N HIS A 90 11.55 -0.70 5.08
CA HIS A 90 11.39 -1.88 5.92
C HIS A 90 11.04 -1.54 7.37
N ASN A 91 10.58 -2.56 8.10
CA ASN A 91 10.23 -2.44 9.52
C ASN A 91 9.15 -1.38 9.80
N VAL A 92 8.20 -1.25 8.87
CA VAL A 92 7.03 -0.40 9.01
C VAL A 92 5.97 -1.16 9.80
N ALA A 93 5.63 -0.65 10.99
CA ALA A 93 4.53 -1.19 11.79
C ALA A 93 3.20 -1.08 11.03
N ASP A 94 2.19 -1.85 11.44
CA ASP A 94 0.86 -1.79 10.84
C ASP A 94 0.28 -0.37 10.95
N GLY A 95 -0.04 0.22 9.81
CA GLY A 95 -0.66 1.54 9.75
C GLY A 95 -2.14 1.46 10.11
N LYS A 96 -2.70 2.51 10.71
CA LYS A 96 -4.13 2.55 10.98
C LYS A 96 -4.91 2.64 9.66
N ILE A 97 -5.88 1.75 9.45
CA ILE A 97 -6.76 1.80 8.26
C ILE A 97 -8.08 2.46 8.66
N THR A 98 -8.12 3.80 8.59
CA THR A 98 -9.32 4.62 8.85
C THR A 98 -9.38 5.80 7.90
N LYS A 99 -10.56 6.41 7.73
CA LYS A 99 -10.82 7.51 6.79
C LYS A 99 -9.79 8.64 6.81
N ASP A 100 -9.32 9.02 8.00
CA ASP A 100 -8.42 10.17 8.21
C ASP A 100 -7.00 9.74 8.60
N SER A 101 -6.60 8.50 8.27
CA SER A 101 -5.24 8.02 8.58
C SER A 101 -4.20 8.59 7.62
N HIS A 102 -3.01 8.86 8.15
CA HIS A 102 -1.82 9.25 7.40
C HIS A 102 -0.67 8.27 7.61
N ASP A 103 -0.95 7.11 8.20
CA ASP A 103 0.05 6.08 8.45
C ASP A 103 0.35 5.32 7.15
N ALA A 104 1.62 4.97 6.96
CA ALA A 104 1.98 3.99 5.95
C ALA A 104 1.42 2.61 6.32
N ILE A 105 0.84 1.90 5.36
CA ILE A 105 0.45 0.50 5.52
C ILE A 105 1.57 -0.43 5.04
N ASN A 106 1.69 -1.60 5.65
CA ASN A 106 2.69 -2.58 5.25
C ASN A 106 2.07 -3.76 4.47
N GLY A 107 2.95 -4.63 3.94
CA GLY A 107 2.53 -5.77 3.14
C GLY A 107 1.66 -6.80 3.87
N SER A 108 1.80 -6.93 5.21
CA SER A 108 1.00 -7.89 5.98
C SER A 108 -0.49 -7.53 6.00
N GLN A 109 -0.79 -6.24 6.08
CA GLN A 109 -2.16 -5.73 6.08
C GLN A 109 -2.84 -5.93 4.72
N ILE A 110 -2.13 -5.64 3.62
CA ILE A 110 -2.63 -5.88 2.26
C ILE A 110 -2.83 -7.38 2.04
N ASN A 111 -1.88 -8.21 2.47
CA ASN A 111 -1.95 -9.66 2.35
C ASN A 111 -3.16 -10.24 3.07
N GLN A 112 -3.46 -9.78 4.29
CA GLN A 112 -4.65 -10.21 5.03
C GLN A 112 -5.94 -9.86 4.29
N ILE A 113 -6.10 -8.60 3.85
CA ILE A 113 -7.29 -8.15 3.12
C ILE A 113 -7.48 -8.96 1.83
N SER A 114 -6.41 -9.19 1.07
CA SER A 114 -6.47 -9.96 -0.17
C SER A 114 -6.82 -11.44 0.06
N GLN A 115 -6.34 -12.05 1.16
CA GLN A 115 -6.72 -13.41 1.54
C GLN A 115 -8.19 -13.51 1.94
N ASP A 116 -8.70 -12.52 2.68
CA ASP A 116 -10.13 -12.48 3.05
C ASP A 116 -11.00 -12.37 1.78
N VAL A 117 -10.63 -11.51 0.84
CA VAL A 117 -11.32 -11.39 -0.47
C VAL A 117 -11.28 -12.69 -1.25
N ALA A 118 -10.12 -13.35 -1.36
CA ALA A 118 -10.00 -14.65 -2.02
C ALA A 118 -10.91 -15.70 -1.37
N THR A 119 -10.95 -15.73 -0.04
CA THR A 119 -11.83 -16.62 0.74
C THR A 119 -13.31 -16.36 0.45
N TYR A 120 -13.72 -15.09 0.39
CA TYR A 120 -15.11 -14.72 0.09
C TYR A 120 -15.52 -15.05 -1.35
N LEU A 121 -14.62 -14.93 -2.32
CA LEU A 121 -14.89 -15.35 -3.69
C LEU A 121 -14.94 -16.87 -3.84
N GLY A 122 -14.14 -17.61 -3.07
CA GLY A 122 -14.03 -19.06 -3.19
C GLY A 122 -13.57 -19.47 -4.58
N GLY A 123 -14.06 -20.60 -5.10
CA GLY A 123 -13.76 -21.03 -6.48
C GLY A 123 -12.27 -21.24 -6.77
N GLY A 124 -11.43 -21.45 -5.74
CA GLY A 124 -9.98 -21.54 -5.91
C GLY A 124 -9.25 -20.20 -6.05
N ALA A 125 -9.94 -19.07 -5.82
CA ALA A 125 -9.28 -17.78 -5.71
C ALA A 125 -8.24 -17.81 -4.59
N ALA A 126 -7.13 -17.11 -4.79
CA ALA A 126 -6.01 -17.08 -3.84
C ALA A 126 -5.23 -15.77 -3.96
N PHE A 127 -4.51 -15.42 -2.91
CA PHE A 127 -3.50 -14.36 -2.95
C PHE A 127 -2.18 -14.91 -2.42
N THR A 128 -1.16 -14.89 -3.28
CA THR A 128 0.17 -15.45 -2.97
C THR A 128 1.24 -14.48 -3.47
N ASP A 129 2.13 -14.07 -2.56
CA ASP A 129 3.31 -13.25 -2.87
C ASP A 129 3.01 -12.00 -3.72
N GLY A 130 1.95 -11.27 -3.36
CA GLY A 130 1.56 -10.04 -4.05
C GLY A 130 0.70 -10.27 -5.31
N THR A 131 0.42 -11.52 -5.69
CA THR A 131 -0.34 -11.88 -6.88
C THR A 131 -1.71 -12.44 -6.49
N PHE A 132 -2.77 -11.88 -7.08
CA PHE A 132 -4.14 -12.37 -6.91
C PHE A 132 -4.52 -13.32 -8.05
N THR A 133 -4.95 -14.53 -7.71
CA THR A 133 -5.55 -15.51 -8.62
C THR A 133 -7.06 -15.45 -8.48
N GLY A 134 -7.77 -15.21 -9.59
CA GLY A 134 -9.23 -15.14 -9.61
C GLY A 134 -9.91 -16.49 -9.38
N PRO A 135 -11.21 -16.49 -9.06
CA PRO A 135 -11.98 -17.72 -8.88
C PRO A 135 -12.24 -18.43 -10.22
N THR A 136 -12.55 -19.72 -10.17
CA THR A 136 -13.16 -20.48 -11.25
C THR A 136 -14.39 -21.19 -10.72
N TYR A 137 -15.55 -20.85 -11.26
CA TYR A 137 -16.83 -21.47 -10.96
C TYR A 137 -17.20 -22.45 -12.07
N LYS A 138 -17.24 -23.74 -11.74
CA LYS A 138 -17.73 -24.78 -12.64
C LYS A 138 -19.20 -25.00 -12.37
N LEU A 139 -20.02 -24.73 -13.38
CA LEU A 139 -21.47 -24.83 -13.27
C LEU A 139 -22.01 -25.80 -14.31
N SER A 140 -22.95 -26.64 -13.88
CA SER A 140 -23.74 -27.44 -14.81
C SER A 140 -24.70 -26.56 -15.60
N LYS A 141 -24.90 -26.90 -16.87
CA LYS A 141 -25.79 -26.23 -17.81
C LYS A 141 -26.63 -27.28 -18.52
N ILE A 142 -27.90 -26.98 -18.73
CA ILE A 142 -28.79 -27.70 -19.62
C ILE A 142 -28.87 -26.94 -20.93
N SER A 143 -28.44 -27.56 -22.02
CA SER A 143 -28.58 -27.00 -23.37
C SER A 143 -30.05 -27.02 -23.82
N GLU A 144 -30.34 -26.31 -24.91
CA GLU A 144 -31.70 -26.23 -25.46
C GLU A 144 -32.26 -27.60 -25.89
N ASP A 145 -31.40 -28.49 -26.39
CA ASP A 145 -31.77 -29.89 -26.73
C ASP A 145 -31.87 -30.81 -25.49
N GLY A 146 -31.55 -30.27 -24.32
CA GLY A 146 -31.73 -30.92 -23.05
C GLY A 146 -30.56 -31.77 -22.54
N ALA A 147 -29.41 -31.73 -23.21
CA ALA A 147 -28.19 -32.33 -22.71
C ALA A 147 -27.63 -31.58 -21.49
N ALA A 148 -26.99 -32.32 -20.58
CA ALA A 148 -26.29 -31.75 -19.45
C ALA A 148 -24.81 -31.54 -19.79
N GLU A 149 -24.34 -30.31 -19.64
CA GLU A 149 -22.97 -29.85 -19.92
C GLU A 149 -22.37 -29.18 -18.67
N GLU A 150 -21.05 -28.97 -18.67
CA GLU A 150 -20.36 -28.14 -17.69
C GLU A 150 -19.76 -26.92 -18.40
N THR A 151 -19.83 -25.75 -17.77
CA THR A 151 -19.16 -24.53 -18.23
C THR A 151 -18.42 -23.89 -17.07
N SER A 152 -17.23 -23.35 -17.35
CA SER A 152 -16.40 -22.64 -16.37
C SER A 152 -16.54 -21.13 -16.54
N TYR A 153 -16.59 -20.42 -15.41
CA TYR A 153 -16.67 -18.97 -15.34
C TYR A 153 -15.61 -18.44 -14.38
N ASP A 154 -14.92 -17.36 -14.75
CA ASP A 154 -13.79 -16.78 -14.00
C ASP A 154 -14.19 -15.63 -13.06
N ASN A 155 -15.48 -15.28 -13.02
CA ASN A 155 -16.01 -14.25 -12.15
C ASN A 155 -17.48 -14.50 -11.79
N VAL A 156 -17.91 -13.86 -10.71
CA VAL A 156 -19.24 -14.05 -10.13
C VAL A 156 -20.35 -13.62 -11.10
N GLY A 157 -20.19 -12.49 -11.80
CA GLY A 157 -21.22 -11.96 -12.70
C GLY A 157 -21.53 -12.90 -13.86
N ASN A 158 -20.48 -13.44 -14.49
CA ASN A 158 -20.63 -14.41 -15.57
C ASN A 158 -21.20 -15.75 -15.07
N ALA A 159 -20.75 -16.23 -13.91
CA ALA A 159 -21.30 -17.44 -13.30
C ALA A 159 -22.81 -17.31 -13.02
N VAL A 160 -23.23 -16.18 -12.44
CA VAL A 160 -24.66 -15.90 -12.17
C VAL A 160 -25.45 -15.76 -13.47
N SER A 161 -24.89 -15.11 -14.49
CA SER A 161 -25.54 -15.02 -15.82
C SER A 161 -25.67 -16.39 -16.49
N GLY A 162 -24.69 -17.26 -16.30
CA GLY A 162 -24.72 -18.67 -16.71
C GLY A 162 -25.84 -19.44 -16.01
N LEU A 163 -26.00 -19.27 -14.69
CA LEU A 163 -27.10 -19.86 -13.93
C LEU A 163 -28.46 -19.35 -14.41
N ASP A 164 -28.61 -18.03 -14.64
CA ASP A 164 -29.85 -17.45 -15.16
C ASP A 164 -30.23 -18.05 -16.52
N THR A 165 -29.25 -18.19 -17.42
CA THR A 165 -29.45 -18.86 -18.71
C THR A 165 -29.88 -20.31 -18.53
N ASN A 166 -29.22 -21.05 -17.64
CA ASN A 166 -29.55 -22.44 -17.36
C ASN A 166 -30.99 -22.58 -16.79
N ILE A 167 -31.39 -21.69 -15.88
CA ILE A 167 -32.74 -21.68 -15.30
C ILE A 167 -33.80 -21.42 -16.37
N LYS A 168 -33.54 -20.49 -17.30
CA LYS A 168 -34.45 -20.22 -18.44
C LYS A 168 -34.61 -21.46 -19.33
N ASN A 169 -33.51 -22.14 -19.64
CA ASN A 169 -33.54 -23.37 -20.44
C ASN A 169 -34.35 -24.47 -19.74
N VAL A 170 -34.11 -24.69 -18.44
CA VAL A 170 -34.87 -25.67 -17.65
C VAL A 170 -36.36 -25.31 -17.63
N ASN A 171 -36.71 -24.03 -17.46
CA ASN A 171 -38.09 -23.57 -17.44
C ASN A 171 -38.81 -23.81 -18.78
N GLU A 172 -38.18 -23.53 -19.92
CA GLU A 172 -38.77 -23.83 -21.23
C GLU A 172 -38.95 -25.33 -21.45
N ARG A 173 -37.99 -26.16 -21.05
CA ARG A 173 -38.13 -27.62 -21.14
C ARG A 173 -39.28 -28.16 -20.31
N ILE A 174 -39.51 -27.64 -19.11
CA ILE A 174 -40.66 -28.02 -18.27
C ILE A 174 -41.98 -27.67 -18.99
N LYS A 175 -42.03 -26.53 -19.67
CA LYS A 175 -43.19 -26.11 -20.46
C LYS A 175 -43.42 -27.05 -21.64
N GLU A 176 -42.38 -27.45 -22.37
CA GLU A 176 -42.48 -28.43 -23.45
C GLU A 176 -42.98 -29.78 -22.96
N VAL A 177 -42.43 -30.31 -21.86
CA VAL A 177 -42.89 -31.56 -21.25
C VAL A 177 -44.36 -31.46 -20.82
N SER A 178 -44.74 -30.35 -20.17
CA SER A 178 -46.13 -30.13 -19.75
C SER A 178 -47.09 -30.09 -20.94
N GLN A 179 -46.69 -29.50 -22.07
CA GLN A 179 -47.49 -29.46 -23.28
C GLN A 179 -47.56 -30.83 -23.96
N GLY A 180 -46.44 -31.55 -24.06
CA GLY A 180 -46.41 -32.91 -24.62
C GLY A 180 -47.26 -33.89 -23.82
N VAL A 181 -47.17 -33.88 -22.49
CA VAL A 181 -48.05 -34.69 -21.63
C VAL A 181 -49.51 -34.32 -21.83
N ALA A 182 -49.84 -33.03 -21.96
CA ALA A 182 -51.22 -32.62 -22.22
C ALA A 182 -51.74 -33.09 -23.59
N GLN A 183 -50.88 -33.19 -24.60
CA GLN A 183 -51.22 -33.72 -25.93
C GLN A 183 -51.41 -35.24 -25.92
N ASP A 184 -50.54 -35.98 -25.23
CA ASP A 184 -50.56 -37.45 -25.23
C ASP A 184 -51.51 -38.05 -24.18
N SER A 185 -52.00 -37.25 -23.24
CA SER A 185 -52.90 -37.72 -22.18
C SER A 185 -54.35 -37.74 -22.61
N LEU A 186 -55.10 -38.74 -22.13
CA LEU A 186 -56.57 -38.66 -22.15
C LEU A 186 -57.01 -37.52 -21.23
N LEU A 187 -57.70 -36.53 -21.80
CA LEU A 187 -58.20 -35.39 -21.04
C LEU A 187 -59.58 -35.70 -20.49
N TRP A 188 -59.84 -35.28 -19.25
CA TRP A 188 -61.17 -35.41 -18.66
C TRP A 188 -62.13 -34.39 -19.31
N ASP A 189 -63.13 -34.89 -20.03
CA ASP A 189 -64.22 -34.10 -20.58
C ASP A 189 -65.37 -34.03 -19.58
N LYS A 190 -65.70 -32.81 -19.13
CA LYS A 190 -66.74 -32.61 -18.12
C LYS A 190 -68.15 -32.84 -18.67
N ASP A 191 -68.37 -32.63 -19.96
CA ASP A 191 -69.68 -32.77 -20.61
C ASP A 191 -69.96 -34.25 -20.93
N ALA A 192 -68.93 -34.98 -21.36
CA ALA A 192 -69.02 -36.42 -21.60
C ALA A 192 -68.88 -37.26 -20.31
N GLN A 193 -68.45 -36.67 -19.19
CA GLN A 193 -68.11 -37.34 -17.93
C GLN A 193 -67.16 -38.53 -18.10
N ALA A 194 -66.19 -38.39 -19.00
CA ALA A 194 -65.27 -39.46 -19.35
C ALA A 194 -63.90 -38.89 -19.76
N PHE A 195 -62.89 -39.74 -19.71
CA PHE A 195 -61.60 -39.45 -20.34
C PHE A 195 -61.74 -39.60 -21.86
N VAL A 196 -61.46 -38.54 -22.61
CA VAL A 196 -61.59 -38.51 -24.07
C VAL A 196 -60.21 -38.48 -24.74
N ALA A 197 -60.11 -39.21 -25.86
CA ALA A 197 -58.97 -39.14 -26.76
C ALA A 197 -59.27 -38.10 -27.84
N GLN A 198 -59.13 -36.82 -27.50
CA GLN A 198 -59.15 -35.74 -28.50
C GLN A 198 -57.72 -35.47 -28.94
N HIS A 199 -57.38 -35.85 -30.16
CA HIS A 199 -56.13 -35.42 -30.78
C HIS A 199 -56.34 -34.03 -31.40
N GLY A 200 -55.55 -33.05 -30.96
CA GLY A 200 -55.46 -31.72 -31.58
C GLY A 200 -54.50 -31.72 -32.75
#